data_AF-A0A4Q2LMG9-F1
#
_entry.id   AF-A0A4Q2LMG9-F1
#
_cell.length_a   1.000
_cell.length_b   1.000
_cell.length_c   1.000
_cell.angle_alpha   90.00
_cell.angle_beta   90.00
_cell.angle_gamma   90.00
#
_symmetry.space_group_name_H-M   'P 1'
#
loop_
_entity.id
_entity.type
_entity.pdbx_description
1 polymer ?
#
loop_
_entity_poly.entity_id
_entity_poly.type
_entity_poly.pdbx_seq_one_letter_code
_entity_poly.pdbx_strand_id
1 'polypeptide(L)'
;MNRITRRIGNTDIIEFVDGKGFANLSHEETVRMLFKTLADCEDKLEKRGTTLSAYFSLEDWLYTGNGKDKPTEIQAAMVWGALWVVSKHGDVDWDTMRNMFGEFMSKKMNFR
;
A
#
# COMPACT_ATOMS: atom_id res chain seq x y z
N MET A 1 -10.66 -2.86 -28.44
CA MET A 1 -10.10 -3.00 -27.08
C MET A 1 -8.70 -2.41 -27.09
N ASN A 2 -8.47 -1.27 -26.44
CA ASN A 2 -7.13 -0.67 -26.39
C ASN A 2 -6.51 -1.00 -25.03
N ARG A 3 -5.54 -1.91 -25.01
CA ARG A 3 -4.72 -2.23 -23.84
C ARG A 3 -3.70 -1.11 -23.64
N ILE A 4 -3.73 -0.44 -22.48
CA ILE A 4 -2.72 0.56 -22.12
C ILE A 4 -1.70 -0.13 -21.23
N THR A 5 -0.56 -0.51 -21.81
CA THR A 5 0.60 -1.00 -21.06
C THR A 5 1.50 0.18 -20.72
N ARG A 6 1.71 0.46 -19.43
CA ARG A 6 2.71 1.42 -18.98
C ARG A 6 3.94 0.68 -18.48
N ARG A 7 5.07 0.93 -19.15
CA ARG A 7 6.37 0.33 -18.85
C ARG A 7 7.03 1.12 -17.70
N ILE A 8 7.35 0.46 -16.60
CA ILE A 8 8.21 1.01 -15.54
C ILE A 8 9.41 0.08 -15.40
N GLY A 9 10.58 0.52 -15.85
CA GLY A 9 11.81 -0.27 -15.79
C GLY A 9 11.98 -1.32 -16.88
N ASN A 10 13.17 -1.95 -16.90
CA ASN A 10 13.66 -2.70 -18.06
C ASN A 10 13.21 -4.17 -18.15
N THR A 11 12.39 -4.69 -17.22
CA THR A 11 12.03 -6.12 -17.26
C THR A 11 10.62 -6.49 -16.82
N ASP A 12 9.83 -5.59 -16.24
CA ASP A 12 8.49 -5.94 -15.75
C ASP A 12 7.40 -5.15 -16.50
N ILE A 13 6.61 -5.85 -17.32
CA ILE A 13 5.35 -5.32 -17.88
C ILE A 13 4.26 -5.68 -16.89
N ILE A 14 3.80 -4.69 -16.12
CA ILE A 14 2.59 -4.85 -15.31
C ILE A 14 1.41 -4.40 -16.17
N GLU A 15 0.52 -5.33 -16.51
CA GLU A 15 -0.74 -5.02 -17.16
C GLU A 15 -1.68 -4.38 -16.13
N PHE A 16 -1.70 -3.04 -16.11
CA PHE A 16 -2.74 -2.32 -15.39
C PHE A 16 -3.99 -2.29 -16.27
N VAL A 17 -5.04 -2.97 -15.82
CA VAL A 17 -6.38 -2.78 -16.38
C VAL A 17 -6.82 -1.38 -15.98
N ASP A 18 -6.98 -0.50 -16.97
CA ASP A 18 -7.69 0.78 -16.84
C ASP A 18 -8.93 0.58 -15.95
N GLY A 19 -9.18 1.47 -14.99
CA GLY A 19 -10.36 1.42 -14.10
C GLY A 19 -11.71 1.25 -14.81
N LYS A 20 -11.77 1.43 -16.15
CA LYS A 20 -12.90 1.10 -17.02
C LYS A 20 -13.15 -0.40 -17.22
N GLY A 21 -12.19 -1.29 -16.93
CA GLY A 21 -12.35 -2.74 -17.03
C GLY A 21 -13.23 -3.36 -15.94
N PHE A 22 -13.40 -2.68 -14.80
CA PHE A 22 -14.28 -3.12 -13.71
C PHE A 22 -15.77 -2.99 -14.07
N ALA A 23 -16.12 -2.11 -15.01
CA ALA A 23 -17.52 -1.79 -15.31
C ALA A 23 -18.27 -2.88 -16.10
N ASN A 24 -17.55 -3.81 -16.74
CA ASN A 24 -18.12 -4.84 -17.61
C ASN A 24 -17.98 -6.27 -17.05
N LEU A 25 -17.46 -6.42 -15.83
CA LEU A 25 -17.29 -7.72 -15.18
C LEU A 25 -18.52 -8.03 -14.33
N SER A 26 -18.93 -9.30 -14.31
CA SER A 26 -19.91 -9.74 -13.32
C SER A 26 -19.33 -9.56 -11.91
N HIS A 27 -20.20 -9.54 -10.90
CA HIS A 27 -19.78 -9.43 -9.51
C HIS A 27 -18.77 -10.53 -9.12
N GLU A 28 -19.00 -11.76 -9.57
CA GLU A 28 -18.12 -12.90 -9.29
C GLU A 28 -16.73 -12.74 -9.94
N GLU A 29 -16.67 -12.28 -11.19
CA GLU A 29 -15.41 -12.04 -11.90
C GLU A 29 -14.63 -10.88 -11.30
N THR A 30 -15.34 -9.83 -10.86
CA THR A 30 -14.76 -8.70 -10.15
C THR A 30 -14.11 -9.16 -8.84
N VAL A 31 -14.81 -9.99 -8.08
CA VAL A 31 -14.32 -10.56 -6.81
C VAL A 31 -13.11 -11.47 -7.06
N ARG A 32 -13.17 -12.38 -8.04
CA ARG A 32 -12.03 -13.26 -8.39
C ARG A 32 -10.81 -12.47 -8.84
N MET A 33 -11.00 -11.43 -9.65
CA MET A 33 -9.91 -10.60 -10.14
C MET A 33 -9.31 -9.77 -9.00
N LEU A 34 -10.12 -9.24 -8.08
CA LEU A 34 -9.63 -8.56 -6.87
C LEU A 34 -8.77 -9.48 -6.01
N PHE A 35 -9.25 -10.69 -5.71
CA PHE A 35 -8.51 -11.66 -4.91
C PHE A 35 -7.20 -12.11 -5.59
N LYS A 36 -7.22 -12.33 -6.90
CA LYS A 36 -6.01 -12.66 -7.66
C LYS A 36 -4.99 -11.51 -7.65
N THR A 37 -5.46 -10.28 -7.85
CA THR A 37 -4.58 -9.10 -7.85
C THR A 37 -3.98 -8.86 -6.46
N LEU A 38 -4.75 -9.11 -5.39
CA LEU A 38 -4.27 -9.08 -4.01
C LEU A 38 -3.21 -10.14 -3.75
N ALA A 39 -3.43 -11.38 -4.18
CA ALA A 39 -2.45 -12.47 -4.06
C ALA A 39 -1.16 -12.17 -4.86
N ASP A 40 -1.27 -11.66 -6.08
CA ASP A 40 -0.10 -11.26 -6.89
C ASP A 40 0.67 -10.09 -6.24
N CYS A 41 -0.01 -9.22 -5.50
CA CYS A 41 0.62 -8.17 -4.71
C CYS A 41 1.34 -8.74 -3.48
N GLU A 42 0.74 -9.71 -2.79
CA GLU A 42 1.33 -10.41 -1.64
C GLU A 42 2.61 -11.16 -2.03
N ASP A 43 2.58 -11.96 -3.10
CA ASP A 43 3.73 -12.67 -3.67
C ASP A 43 4.88 -11.72 -4.06
N LYS A 44 4.55 -10.52 -4.52
CA LYS A 44 5.54 -9.48 -4.88
C LYS A 44 6.09 -8.77 -3.66
N LEU A 45 5.33 -8.64 -2.58
CA LEU A 45 5.79 -8.11 -1.30
C LEU A 45 6.76 -9.10 -0.63
N GLU A 46 6.48 -10.41 -0.67
CA GLU A 46 7.44 -11.43 -0.22
C GLU A 46 8.77 -11.35 -0.98
N LYS A 47 8.73 -11.06 -2.29
CA LYS A 47 9.93 -11.02 -3.14
C LYS A 47 10.72 -9.71 -3.10
N ARG A 48 10.14 -8.58 -2.68
CA ARG A 48 10.79 -7.25 -2.78
C ARG A 48 11.39 -6.69 -1.49
N GLY A 49 11.46 -7.50 -0.44
CA GLY A 49 11.89 -7.06 0.88
C GLY A 49 10.67 -6.80 1.75
N THR A 50 10.76 -7.29 3.00
CA THR A 50 9.73 -7.35 4.04
C THR A 50 8.62 -6.28 3.93
N THR A 51 7.39 -6.65 4.27
CA THR A 51 6.23 -5.74 4.35
C THR A 51 6.56 -4.47 5.15
N LEU A 52 7.43 -4.61 6.15
CA LEU A 52 8.04 -3.51 6.90
C LEU A 52 8.84 -2.49 6.05
N SER A 53 9.60 -2.93 5.03
CA SER A 53 10.32 -2.05 4.10
C SER A 53 9.37 -1.24 3.22
N ALA A 54 8.24 -1.83 2.82
CA ALA A 54 7.20 -1.11 2.09
C ALA A 54 6.55 -0.05 2.99
N TYR A 55 6.35 -0.36 4.28
CA TYR A 55 5.90 0.62 5.26
C TYR A 55 6.86 1.80 5.40
N PHE A 56 8.17 1.56 5.58
CA PHE A 56 9.13 2.67 5.71
C PHE A 56 9.20 3.55 4.46
N SER A 57 9.01 2.96 3.28
CA SER A 57 8.92 3.72 2.03
C SER A 57 7.68 4.62 1.98
N LEU A 58 6.53 4.13 2.48
CA LEU A 58 5.32 4.93 2.63
C LEU A 58 5.51 6.04 3.66
N GLU A 59 6.07 5.70 4.81
CA GLU A 59 6.33 6.66 5.90
C GLU A 59 7.22 7.80 5.40
N ASP A 60 8.34 7.49 4.74
CA ASP A 60 9.22 8.49 4.13
C ASP A 60 8.46 9.37 3.13
N TRP A 61 7.68 8.77 2.22
CA TRP A 61 6.88 9.53 1.26
C TRP A 61 5.85 10.47 1.90
N LEU A 62 5.30 10.10 3.07
CA LEU A 62 4.40 10.96 3.85
C LEU A 62 5.14 12.12 4.52
N TYR A 63 6.44 12.01 4.77
CA TYR A 63 7.27 13.10 5.29
C TYR A 63 7.86 13.98 4.19
N THR A 64 8.40 13.39 3.12
CA THR A 64 9.28 14.06 2.16
C THR A 64 8.62 14.31 0.80
N GLY A 65 7.67 13.45 0.41
CA GLY A 65 7.01 13.49 -0.89
C GLY A 65 5.71 14.29 -0.92
N ASN A 66 4.95 14.14 -2.00
CA ASN A 66 3.61 14.73 -2.15
C ASN A 66 2.60 14.20 -1.12
N GLY A 67 2.96 13.17 -0.35
CA GLY A 67 2.16 12.67 0.76
C GLY A 67 2.04 13.69 1.90
N LYS A 68 3.03 14.57 2.07
CA LYS A 68 3.05 15.59 3.13
C LYS A 68 1.90 16.60 3.05
N ASP A 69 1.42 16.86 1.83
CA ASP A 69 0.39 17.86 1.54
C ASP A 69 -1.03 17.30 1.75
N LYS A 70 -1.15 16.00 2.04
CA LYS A 70 -2.44 15.38 2.35
C LYS A 70 -2.94 15.83 3.73
N PRO A 71 -4.26 15.96 3.94
CA PRO A 71 -4.83 16.12 5.28
C PRO A 71 -4.30 15.09 6.27
N THR A 72 -4.11 15.48 7.53
CA THR A 72 -3.54 14.64 8.58
C THR A 72 -4.34 13.36 8.79
N GLU A 73 -5.67 13.42 8.64
CA GLU A 73 -6.57 12.28 8.73
C GLU A 73 -6.28 11.23 7.65
N ILE A 74 -5.96 11.68 6.43
CA ILE A 74 -5.60 10.80 5.32
C ILE A 74 -4.23 10.18 5.58
N GLN A 75 -3.26 10.96 6.06
CA GLN A 75 -1.94 10.42 6.40
C GLN A 75 -2.06 9.36 7.51
N ALA A 76 -2.82 9.64 8.56
CA ALA A 76 -3.07 8.72 9.66
C ALA A 76 -3.73 7.41 9.18
N ALA A 77 -4.75 7.50 8.33
CA ALA A 77 -5.42 6.32 7.78
C ALA A 77 -4.48 5.46 6.92
N MET A 78 -3.62 6.09 6.11
CA MET A 78 -2.63 5.39 5.29
C MET A 78 -1.59 4.65 6.15
N VAL A 79 -1.06 5.32 7.18
CA VAL A 79 -0.10 4.71 8.11
C VAL A 79 -0.73 3.56 8.88
N TRP A 80 -1.95 3.74 9.41
CA TRP A 80 -2.66 2.69 10.13
C TRP A 80 -2.93 1.47 9.26
N GLY A 81 -3.38 1.69 8.02
CA GLY A 81 -3.62 0.62 7.06
C GLY A 81 -2.35 -0.14 6.69
N ALA A 82 -1.24 0.56 6.45
CA ALA A 82 0.04 -0.09 6.15
C ALA A 82 0.55 -0.90 7.34
N LEU A 83 0.55 -0.33 8.55
CA LEU A 83 0.97 -1.01 9.78
C LEU A 83 0.10 -2.23 10.10
N TRP A 84 -1.20 -2.18 9.79
CA TRP A 84 -2.07 -3.35 9.93
C TRP A 84 -1.64 -4.50 9.03
N VAL A 85 -1.27 -4.21 7.78
CA VAL A 85 -0.77 -5.23 6.84
C VAL A 85 0.58 -5.79 7.33
N VAL A 86 1.49 -4.93 7.80
CA VAL A 86 2.78 -5.35 8.40
C VAL A 86 2.54 -6.27 9.60
N SER A 87 1.59 -5.93 10.47
CA SER A 87 1.27 -6.74 11.65
C SER A 87 0.62 -8.07 11.26
N LYS A 88 -0.25 -8.09 10.25
CA LYS A 88 -0.87 -9.33 9.76
C LYS A 88 0.11 -10.27 9.06
N HIS A 89 1.14 -9.71 8.43
CA HIS A 89 2.25 -10.49 7.89
C HIS A 89 3.13 -11.11 8.99
N GLY A 90 3.06 -10.60 10.21
CA GLY A 90 3.87 -11.07 11.34
C GLY A 90 5.23 -10.39 11.45
N ASP A 91 5.47 -9.32 10.69
CA ASP A 91 6.72 -8.55 10.75
C ASP A 91 6.83 -7.74 12.05
N VAL A 92 5.68 -7.34 12.63
CA VAL A 92 5.60 -6.65 13.92
C VAL A 92 4.39 -7.13 14.73
N ASP A 93 4.52 -7.15 16.06
CA ASP A 93 3.39 -7.41 16.94
C ASP A 93 2.46 -6.19 17.08
N TRP A 94 1.32 -6.41 17.74
CA TRP A 94 0.30 -5.38 17.95
C TRP A 94 0.81 -4.17 18.74
N ASP A 95 1.65 -4.39 19.74
CA ASP A 95 2.16 -3.31 20.59
C ASP A 95 3.17 -2.46 19.83
N THR A 96 4.05 -3.10 19.06
CA THR A 96 4.99 -2.46 18.15
C THR A 96 4.25 -1.67 17.07
N MET A 97 3.21 -2.24 16.47
CA MET A 97 2.33 -1.55 15.51
C MET A 97 1.75 -0.24 16.11
N ARG A 98 1.19 -0.31 17.32
CA ARG A 98 0.61 0.86 18.00
C ARG A 98 1.66 1.92 18.33
N ASN A 99 2.84 1.50 18.78
CA ASN A 99 3.94 2.40 19.09
C ASN A 99 4.43 3.13 17.84
N MET A 100 4.63 2.42 16.73
CA MET A 100 5.04 3.01 15.45
C MET A 100 4.02 4.03 14.94
N PHE A 101 2.72 3.72 15.05
CA PHE A 101 1.67 4.68 14.71
C PHE A 101 1.72 5.92 15.62
N GLY A 102 1.87 5.71 16.94
CA GLY A 102 2.00 6.79 17.91
C GLY A 102 3.19 7.69 17.64
N GLU A 103 4.35 7.13 17.29
CA GLU A 103 5.55 7.88 16.92
C GLU A 103 5.33 8.73 15.66
N PHE A 104 4.71 8.16 14.63
CA PHE A 104 4.37 8.90 13.42
C PHE A 104 3.46 10.09 13.72
N MET A 105 2.39 9.86 14.49
CA MET A 105 1.44 10.91 14.84
C MET A 105 2.04 11.98 15.75
N SER A 106 2.88 11.58 16.72
CA SER A 106 3.57 12.52 17.62
C SER A 106 4.50 13.43 16.85
N LYS A 107 5.30 12.88 15.92
CA LYS A 107 6.15 13.65 15.01
C LYS A 107 5.33 14.60 14.12
N LYS A 108 4.19 14.15 13.59
CA LYS A 108 3.34 14.97 12.72
C LYS A 108 2.62 16.10 13.46
N MET A 109 2.17 15.86 14.68
CA MET A 109 1.46 16.85 15.48
C MET A 109 2.37 17.70 16.37
N ASN A 110 3.68 17.45 16.31
CA ASN A 110 4.71 18.14 17.09
C ASN A 110 4.49 18.03 18.61
N PHE A 111 3.86 16.93 19.05
CA PHE A 111 3.82 16.54 20.45
C PHE A 111 5.15 15.81 20.71
N ARG A 112 6.07 16.49 21.41
CA ARG A 112 7.35 15.92 21.84
C ARG A 112 7.16 14.67 22.67
#